data_AF-A0A938YBF4-F1
#
_entry.id   AF-A0A938YBF4-F1
#
_cell.length_a   1.000
_cell.length_b   1.000
_cell.length_c   1.000
_cell.angle_alpha   90.00
_cell.angle_beta   90.00
_cell.angle_gamma   90.00
#
_symmetry.space_group_name_H-M   'P 1'
#
loop_
_entity.id
_entity.type
_entity.pdbx_description
1 polymer ?
#
loop_
_entity_poly.entity_id
_entity_poly.type
_entity_poly.pdbx_seq_one_letter_code
_entity_poly.pdbx_strand_id
1 'polypeptide(L)'
;MHILVNNAGVMDTLQGTTAQGWETQFVTNHLGHFALTTGLHDALAVGGDARVVVVSSSGHAASPVVFDDLFFDRRPYDPGLAHGQSKTANALFAVELTRRWAADGITANSLTPGGIWTPLQRHWSPSSGPPPRSRRVRPNGPARSP
;
A
#
# COMPACT_ATOMS: atom_id res chain seq x y z
N MET A 1 14.37 15.37 -6.99
CA MET A 1 13.43 14.94 -5.93
C MET A 1 14.12 13.86 -5.12
N HIS A 2 14.19 13.99 -3.78
CA HIS A 2 14.96 13.03 -2.97
C HIS A 2 14.11 11.86 -2.44
N ILE A 3 12.85 12.11 -2.08
CA ILE A 3 11.98 11.11 -1.46
C ILE A 3 10.57 11.20 -2.05
N LEU A 4 10.00 10.04 -2.39
CA LEU A 4 8.58 9.86 -2.71
C LEU A 4 7.96 8.86 -1.73
N VAL A 5 6.80 9.18 -1.18
CA VAL A 5 6.06 8.29 -0.27
C VAL A 5 4.68 7.99 -0.83
N ASN A 6 4.50 6.79 -1.34
CA ASN A 6 3.24 6.24 -1.81
C ASN A 6 2.42 5.73 -0.61
N ASN A 7 1.78 6.68 0.10
CA ASN A 7 1.04 6.42 1.33
C ASN A 7 -0.49 6.38 1.14
N ALA A 8 -1.03 7.07 0.12
CA ALA A 8 -2.48 7.20 -0.04
C ALA A 8 -3.15 5.83 -0.16
N GLY A 9 -4.32 5.66 0.43
CA GLY A 9 -5.05 4.42 0.26
C GLY A 9 -6.42 4.36 0.89
N VAL A 10 -7.18 3.38 0.42
CA VAL A 10 -8.50 2.97 0.92
C VAL A 10 -8.45 1.50 1.34
N MET A 11 -9.41 1.11 2.18
CA MET A 11 -9.46 -0.22 2.77
C MET A 11 -10.91 -0.67 2.94
N ASP A 12 -11.15 -1.92 2.56
CA ASP A 12 -12.42 -2.64 2.73
C ASP A 12 -13.64 -1.87 2.25
N THR A 13 -13.48 -1.12 1.16
CA THR A 13 -14.60 -0.39 0.55
C THR A 13 -15.55 -1.36 -0.14
N LEU A 14 -16.84 -1.00 -0.17
CA LEU A 14 -17.80 -1.66 -1.06
C LEU A 14 -17.31 -1.65 -2.51
N GLN A 15 -17.81 -2.59 -3.31
CA GLN A 15 -17.43 -2.69 -4.72
C GLN A 15 -17.72 -1.36 -5.41
N GLY A 16 -16.69 -0.79 -6.02
CA GLY A 16 -16.78 0.42 -6.82
C GLY A 16 -15.79 0.31 -7.97
N THR A 17 -16.11 0.97 -9.07
CA THR A 17 -15.25 1.05 -10.25
C THR A 17 -15.03 2.48 -10.67
N THR A 18 -13.89 2.76 -11.30
CA THR A 18 -13.68 4.01 -12.02
C THR A 18 -14.53 4.06 -13.29
N ALA A 19 -14.54 5.20 -13.99
CA ALA A 19 -15.19 5.34 -15.29
C ALA A 19 -14.65 4.35 -16.35
N GLN A 20 -13.42 3.84 -16.15
CA GLN A 20 -12.77 2.84 -17.01
C GLN A 20 -13.09 1.40 -16.60
N GLY A 21 -13.93 1.19 -15.58
CA GLY A 21 -14.29 -0.13 -15.08
C GLY A 21 -13.28 -0.75 -14.10
N TRP A 22 -12.31 0.03 -13.60
CA TRP A 22 -11.27 -0.52 -12.74
C TRP A 22 -11.65 -0.47 -11.26
N GLU A 23 -11.41 -1.57 -10.53
CA GLU A 23 -11.68 -1.70 -9.11
C GLU A 23 -10.96 -0.62 -8.27
N THR A 24 -11.71 0.04 -7.39
CA THR A 24 -11.29 1.28 -6.73
C THR A 24 -10.12 1.11 -5.76
N GLN A 25 -10.05 0.02 -4.99
CA GLN A 25 -8.94 -0.22 -4.06
C GLN A 25 -7.64 -0.47 -4.81
N PHE A 26 -7.65 -1.29 -5.86
CA PHE A 26 -6.48 -1.58 -6.67
C PHE A 26 -5.98 -0.35 -7.43
N VAL A 27 -6.90 0.43 -8.01
CA VAL A 27 -6.52 1.68 -8.68
C VAL A 27 -5.93 2.69 -7.70
N THR A 28 -6.61 2.93 -6.58
CA THR A 28 -6.17 3.95 -5.62
C THR A 28 -4.86 3.57 -4.95
N ASN A 29 -4.77 2.33 -4.44
CA ASN A 29 -3.66 1.91 -3.61
C ASN A 29 -2.42 1.54 -4.41
N HIS A 30 -2.59 1.12 -5.68
CA HIS A 30 -1.51 0.59 -6.51
C HIS A 30 -1.37 1.29 -7.85
N LEU A 31 -2.36 1.25 -8.77
CA LEU A 31 -2.15 1.75 -10.14
C LEU A 31 -1.90 3.27 -10.19
N GLY A 32 -2.56 4.05 -9.34
CA GLY A 32 -2.31 5.49 -9.21
C GLY A 32 -0.90 5.79 -8.72
N HIS A 33 -0.43 5.05 -7.71
CA HIS A 33 0.94 5.15 -7.22
C HIS A 33 1.97 4.70 -8.26
N PHE A 34 1.69 3.62 -8.99
CA PHE A 34 2.51 3.14 -10.10
C PHE A 34 2.68 4.25 -11.13
N ALA A 35 1.57 4.79 -11.65
CA ALA A 35 1.56 5.85 -12.65
C ALA A 35 2.32 7.09 -12.17
N LEU A 36 2.04 7.57 -10.95
CA LEU A 36 2.72 8.71 -10.35
C LEU A 36 4.24 8.47 -10.26
N THR A 37 4.63 7.31 -9.73
CA THR A 37 6.04 6.99 -9.49
C THR A 37 6.80 6.86 -10.81
N THR A 38 6.23 6.17 -11.80
CA THR A 38 6.84 6.05 -13.13
C THR A 38 6.90 7.38 -13.86
N GLY A 39 5.89 8.24 -13.71
CA GLY A 39 5.88 9.59 -14.32
C GLY A 39 6.88 10.55 -13.66
N LEU A 40 7.31 10.27 -12.42
CA LEU A 40 8.32 11.04 -11.71
C LEU A 40 9.73 10.45 -11.80
N HIS A 41 9.94 9.41 -12.62
CA HIS A 41 11.22 8.73 -12.76
C HIS A 41 12.39 9.70 -12.95
N ASP A 42 12.32 10.56 -13.95
CA ASP A 42 13.43 11.47 -14.28
C ASP A 42 13.73 12.43 -13.13
N ALA A 43 12.69 12.93 -12.45
CA ALA A 43 12.86 13.81 -11.29
C ALA A 43 13.51 13.10 -10.08
N LEU A 44 13.32 11.78 -9.95
CA LEU A 44 13.97 10.94 -8.94
C LEU A 44 15.42 10.61 -9.35
N ALA A 45 15.68 10.38 -10.64
CA ALA A 45 16.99 10.02 -11.15
C ALA A 45 18.02 11.16 -11.11
N VAL A 46 17.58 12.43 -11.23
CA VAL A 46 18.48 13.61 -11.28
C VAL A 46 19.53 13.65 -10.15
N GLY A 47 19.18 13.20 -8.95
CA GLY A 47 20.09 13.23 -7.79
C GLY A 47 20.97 11.98 -7.62
N GLY A 48 20.63 10.86 -8.28
CA GLY A 48 21.35 9.59 -8.15
C GLY A 48 21.26 8.91 -6.77
N ASP A 49 20.38 9.37 -5.88
CA ASP A 49 20.26 8.85 -4.50
C ASP A 49 18.82 8.80 -3.96
N ALA A 50 17.82 8.84 -4.86
CA ALA A 50 16.43 8.97 -4.46
C ALA A 50 15.85 7.70 -3.80
N ARG A 51 14.85 7.91 -2.94
CA ARG A 51 14.16 6.86 -2.19
C ARG A 51 12.66 6.88 -2.44
N VAL A 52 12.10 5.72 -2.74
CA VAL A 52 10.65 5.52 -2.84
C VAL A 52 10.19 4.63 -1.69
N VAL A 53 9.20 5.10 -0.93
CA VAL A 53 8.57 4.31 0.14
C VAL A 53 7.16 3.94 -0.31
N VAL A 54 6.87 2.65 -0.37
CA VAL A 54 5.55 2.14 -0.76
C VAL A 54 4.85 1.55 0.45
N VAL A 55 3.74 2.16 0.89
CA VAL A 55 3.03 1.70 2.09
C VAL A 55 2.15 0.49 1.74
N SER A 56 2.54 -0.66 2.28
CA SER A 56 1.78 -1.90 2.26
C SER A 56 1.01 -2.09 3.59
N SER A 57 0.59 -3.31 3.88
CA SER A 57 -0.19 -3.69 5.06
C SER A 57 0.05 -5.17 5.38
N SER A 58 -0.19 -5.59 6.62
CA SER A 58 -0.28 -7.02 6.96
C SER A 58 -1.42 -7.71 6.20
N GLY A 59 -2.41 -6.95 5.73
CA GLY A 59 -3.48 -7.44 4.85
C GLY A 59 -2.99 -8.02 3.52
N HIS A 60 -1.75 -7.75 3.08
CA HIS A 60 -1.20 -8.39 1.88
C HIS A 60 -1.25 -9.93 1.95
N ALA A 61 -1.17 -10.51 3.16
CA ALA A 61 -1.26 -11.95 3.37
C ALA A 61 -2.63 -12.54 2.98
N ALA A 62 -3.68 -11.71 2.82
CA ALA A 62 -5.02 -12.16 2.49
C ALA A 62 -5.18 -12.55 1.00
N SER A 63 -4.40 -11.97 0.08
CA SER A 63 -4.52 -12.27 -1.34
C SER A 63 -3.21 -12.03 -2.11
N PRO A 64 -2.84 -12.93 -3.04
CA PRO A 64 -1.85 -12.60 -4.07
C PRO A 64 -2.41 -11.56 -5.04
N VAL A 65 -1.59 -11.15 -6.01
CA VAL A 65 -2.09 -10.46 -7.20
C VAL A 65 -2.67 -11.48 -8.17
N VAL A 66 -3.97 -11.38 -8.44
CA VAL A 66 -4.67 -12.21 -9.43
C VAL A 66 -4.61 -11.49 -10.77
N PHE A 67 -3.50 -11.63 -11.48
CA PHE A 67 -3.22 -10.89 -12.72
C PHE A 67 -4.27 -11.07 -13.81
N ASP A 68 -4.87 -12.26 -13.90
CA ASP A 68 -5.89 -12.50 -14.92
C ASP A 68 -7.21 -11.79 -14.58
N ASP A 69 -7.45 -11.41 -13.33
CA ASP A 69 -8.72 -10.79 -12.88
C ASP A 69 -8.49 -9.71 -11.82
N LEU A 70 -7.72 -8.70 -12.19
CA LEU A 70 -7.32 -7.60 -11.31
C LEU A 70 -8.52 -6.82 -10.76
N PHE A 71 -9.59 -6.71 -11.54
CA PHE A 71 -10.73 -5.84 -11.26
C PHE A 71 -12.00 -6.58 -10.82
N PHE A 72 -11.90 -7.88 -10.51
CA PHE A 72 -13.03 -8.72 -10.08
C PHE A 72 -14.16 -8.79 -11.11
N ASP A 73 -13.80 -8.89 -12.40
CA ASP A 73 -14.75 -9.04 -13.50
C ASP A 73 -15.31 -10.47 -13.57
N ARG A 74 -14.54 -11.45 -13.09
CA ARG A 74 -14.85 -12.89 -13.25
C ARG A 74 -15.04 -13.63 -11.92
N ARG A 75 -14.91 -12.94 -10.79
CA ARG A 75 -15.08 -13.50 -9.45
C ARG A 75 -15.88 -12.56 -8.54
N PRO A 76 -16.61 -13.08 -7.55
CA PRO A 76 -17.32 -12.24 -6.59
C PRO A 76 -16.36 -11.27 -5.89
N TYR A 77 -16.80 -10.02 -5.74
CA TYR A 77 -16.02 -9.02 -5.04
C TYR A 77 -15.96 -9.32 -3.54
N ASP A 78 -14.73 -9.34 -3.01
CA ASP A 78 -14.47 -9.42 -1.57
C ASP A 78 -13.60 -8.21 -1.18
N PRO A 79 -14.08 -7.30 -0.32
CA PRO A 79 -13.34 -6.09 0.06
C PRO A 79 -11.96 -6.37 0.65
N GLY A 80 -11.84 -7.43 1.45
CA GLY A 80 -10.60 -7.82 2.11
C GLY A 80 -9.58 -8.42 1.13
N LEU A 81 -10.06 -9.25 0.19
CA LEU A 81 -9.20 -9.75 -0.89
C LEU A 81 -8.77 -8.63 -1.83
N ALA A 82 -9.65 -7.68 -2.17
CA ALA A 82 -9.31 -6.52 -3.00
C ALA A 82 -8.25 -5.64 -2.31
N HIS A 83 -8.43 -5.36 -1.02
CA HIS A 83 -7.43 -4.65 -0.23
C HIS A 83 -6.10 -5.42 -0.19
N GLY A 84 -6.14 -6.71 0.17
CA GLY A 84 -4.96 -7.58 0.28
C GLY A 84 -4.17 -7.66 -1.03
N GLN A 85 -4.85 -7.87 -2.14
CA GLN A 85 -4.26 -7.88 -3.49
C GLN A 85 -3.53 -6.56 -3.77
N SER A 86 -4.15 -5.42 -3.48
CA SER A 86 -3.52 -4.11 -3.69
C SER A 86 -2.25 -3.91 -2.85
N LYS A 87 -2.23 -4.48 -1.63
CA LYS A 87 -1.08 -4.40 -0.72
C LYS A 87 0.03 -5.38 -1.06
N THR A 88 -0.30 -6.53 -1.65
CA THR A 88 0.67 -7.43 -2.28
C THR A 88 1.31 -6.76 -3.50
N ALA A 89 0.52 -6.12 -4.35
CA ALA A 89 1.02 -5.38 -5.50
C ALA A 89 2.01 -4.27 -5.08
N ASN A 90 1.73 -3.55 -3.99
CA ASN A 90 2.66 -2.56 -3.42
C ASN A 90 4.01 -3.15 -2.99
N ALA A 91 4.01 -4.35 -2.38
CA ALA A 91 5.26 -5.02 -1.99
C ALA A 91 6.07 -5.45 -3.22
N LEU A 92 5.44 -6.09 -4.20
CA LEU A 92 6.07 -6.50 -5.45
C LEU A 92 6.59 -5.29 -6.24
N PHE A 93 5.86 -4.18 -6.21
CA PHE A 93 6.26 -2.94 -6.87
C PHE A 93 7.56 -2.38 -6.30
N ALA A 94 7.71 -2.32 -4.98
CA ALA A 94 8.95 -1.83 -4.36
C ALA A 94 10.16 -2.73 -4.69
N VAL A 95 9.96 -4.05 -4.72
CA VAL A 95 11.01 -5.02 -5.13
C VAL A 95 11.45 -4.75 -6.56
N GLU A 96 10.48 -4.67 -7.48
CA GLU A 96 10.78 -4.52 -8.90
C GLU A 96 11.31 -3.14 -9.26
N LEU A 97 10.84 -2.09 -8.58
CA LEU A 97 11.36 -0.73 -8.77
C LEU A 97 12.83 -0.64 -8.38
N THR A 98 13.21 -1.18 -7.21
CA THR A 98 14.62 -1.24 -6.81
C THR A 98 15.45 -2.01 -7.82
N ARG A 99 14.96 -3.15 -8.31
CA ARG A 99 15.68 -3.95 -9.31
C ARG A 99 15.88 -3.20 -10.63
N ARG A 100 14.84 -2.50 -11.11
CA ARG A 100 14.88 -1.81 -12.41
C ARG A 100 15.65 -0.51 -12.39
N TRP A 101 15.56 0.27 -11.31
CA TRP A 101 16.10 1.63 -11.23
C TRP A 101 17.38 1.73 -10.40
N ALA A 102 18.00 0.59 -10.08
CA ALA A 102 19.27 0.55 -9.36
C ALA A 102 20.39 1.33 -10.08
N ALA A 103 20.43 1.26 -11.42
CA ALA A 103 21.42 1.98 -12.22
C ALA A 103 21.25 3.51 -12.17
N ASP A 104 20.03 3.98 -11.87
CA ASP A 104 19.68 5.39 -11.74
C ASP A 104 19.84 5.89 -10.29
N GLY A 105 20.38 5.04 -9.40
CA GLY A 105 20.58 5.37 -7.99
C GLY A 105 19.29 5.43 -7.16
N ILE A 106 18.18 4.91 -7.69
CA ILE A 106 16.89 4.92 -7.01
C ILE A 106 16.70 3.61 -6.24
N THR A 107 16.32 3.73 -4.97
CA THR A 107 15.97 2.58 -4.11
C THR A 107 14.51 2.66 -3.66
N ALA A 108 13.82 1.52 -3.59
CA ALA A 108 12.48 1.43 -3.06
C ALA A 108 12.36 0.41 -1.93
N ASN A 109 11.57 0.77 -0.92
CA ASN A 109 11.24 -0.12 0.19
C ASN A 109 9.73 -0.15 0.41
N SER A 110 9.23 -1.34 0.76
CA SER A 110 7.86 -1.52 1.22
C SER A 110 7.83 -1.66 2.73
N LEU A 111 6.81 -1.13 3.38
CA LEU A 111 6.62 -1.25 4.82
C LEU A 111 5.17 -1.59 5.18
N THR A 112 4.99 -2.18 6.35
CA THR A 112 3.68 -2.29 7.01
C THR A 112 3.68 -1.38 8.25
N PRO A 113 2.75 -0.42 8.36
CA PRO A 113 2.74 0.53 9.47
C PRO A 113 2.24 -0.08 10.80
N GLY A 114 1.72 -1.31 10.76
CA GLY A 114 1.07 -1.97 11.89
C GLY A 114 -0.40 -1.59 12.05
N GLY A 115 -1.04 -2.07 13.11
CA GLY A 115 -2.44 -1.80 13.42
C GLY A 115 -2.67 -0.43 14.03
N ILE A 116 -2.61 0.62 13.21
CA ILE A 116 -2.84 2.00 13.62
C ILE A 116 -4.32 2.36 13.37
N TRP A 117 -5.04 2.77 14.41
CA TRP A 117 -6.42 3.24 14.28
C TRP A 117 -6.47 4.62 13.63
N THR A 118 -7.04 4.69 12.44
CA THR A 118 -7.21 5.91 11.65
C THR A 118 -8.60 5.88 11.00
N PRO A 119 -9.01 6.92 10.26
CA PRO A 119 -10.23 6.85 9.44
C PRO A 119 -10.19 5.78 8.33
N LEU A 120 -9.05 5.14 8.07
CA LEU A 120 -8.92 4.06 7.08
C LEU A 120 -9.82 2.86 7.42
N GLN A 121 -10.04 2.58 8.70
CA GLN A 121 -10.86 1.47 9.20
C GLN A 121 -12.38 1.70 9.11
N ARG A 122 -12.86 2.84 8.61
CA ARG A 122 -14.29 3.21 8.66
C ARG A 122 -15.24 2.26 7.90
N HIS A 123 -14.72 1.45 6.99
CA HIS A 123 -15.49 0.44 6.24
C HIS A 123 -15.20 -1.00 6.69
N TRP A 124 -14.28 -1.19 7.64
CA TRP A 124 -13.93 -2.51 8.17
C TRP A 124 -14.98 -2.98 9.18
N SER A 125 -15.50 -4.19 8.98
CA SER A 125 -16.33 -4.87 9.97
C SER A 125 -15.52 -5.89 10.77
N PRO A 126 -15.71 -6.01 12.10
CA PRO A 126 -15.11 -7.07 12.91
C PRO A 126 -15.46 -8.50 12.47
N SER A 127 -16.55 -8.67 11.71
CA SER A 127 -16.95 -9.95 11.13
C SER A 127 -16.10 -10.38 9.92
N SER A 128 -15.22 -9.52 9.41
CA SER A 128 -14.45 -9.72 8.17
C SER A 128 -13.10 -10.43 8.38
N GLY A 129 -12.82 -10.91 9.60
CA GLY A 129 -11.52 -11.51 9.97
C GLY A 129 -10.85 -10.79 11.15
N PRO A 130 -9.70 -11.28 11.64
CA PRO A 130 -9.15 -10.84 12.91
C PRO A 130 -8.66 -9.38 12.85
N PRO A 131 -8.84 -8.61 13.94
CA PRO A 131 -8.47 -7.20 13.99
C PRO A 131 -6.95 -7.00 13.86
N PRO A 132 -6.51 -5.81 13.40
CA PRO A 132 -5.11 -5.41 13.52
C PRO A 132 -4.69 -5.46 14.99
N ARG A 133 -3.63 -6.20 15.31
CA ARG A 133 -3.07 -6.23 16.67
C ARG A 133 -2.43 -4.88 16.98
N SER A 134 -3.14 -4.00 17.67
CA SER A 134 -2.54 -2.76 18.19
C SER A 134 -1.62 -3.11 19.35
N ARG A 135 -0.30 -2.97 19.18
CA ARG A 135 0.62 -2.93 20.33
C ARG A 135 0.50 -1.52 20.92
N ARG A 136 -0.21 -1.37 22.03
CA ARG A 136 -0.18 -0.10 22.78
C ARG A 136 1.27 0.19 23.12
N VAL A 137 1.80 1.34 22.68
CA VAL A 137 3.02 1.90 23.26
C VAL A 137 2.67 2.14 24.73
N ARG A 138 3.37 1.46 25.64
CA ARG A 138 3.21 1.72 27.08
C ARG A 138 3.55 3.19 27.30
N PRO A 139 2.74 3.97 28.03
CA PRO A 139 3.13 5.32 28.40
C PRO A 139 4.47 5.21 29.15
N ASN A 140 5.44 6.02 28.75
CA ASN A 140 6.72 6.14 29.46
C ASN A 140 6.40 6.38 30.93
N GLY A 141 6.96 5.54 31.81
CA GLY A 141 6.86 5.69 33.25
C GLY A 141 7.37 7.07 33.69
N PRO A 142 6.99 7.53 34.90
CA PRO A 142 7.26 8.90 35.33
C PRO A 142 8.76 9.19 35.29
N ALA A 143 9.08 10.39 34.80
CA ALA A 143 10.42 10.94 34.77
C ALA A 143 11.06 10.81 36.15
N ARG A 144 12.26 10.23 36.21
CA ARG A 144 13.09 10.33 37.40
C ARG A 144 13.53 11.79 37.52
N SER A 145 13.03 12.46 38.54
CA SER A 145 13.53 13.77 39.00
C SER A 145 14.98 13.65 39.47
N PRO A 146 15.77 14.76 39.39
CA PRO A 146 17.23 14.77 39.52
C PRO A 146 17.76 14.31 40.87
#